data_AF-A0A2V9HG87-F1
#
_entry.id   AF-A0A2V9HG87-F1
#
_cell.length_a   1.000
_cell.length_b   1.000
_cell.length_c   1.000
_cell.angle_alpha   90.00
_cell.angle_beta   90.00
_cell.angle_gamma   90.00
#
_symmetry.space_group_name_H-M   'P 1'
#
loop_
_entity.id
_entity.type
_entity.pdbx_description
1 polymer ?
#
loop_
_entity_poly.entity_id
_entity_poly.type
_entity_poly.pdbx_seq_one_letter_code
_entity_poly.pdbx_strand_id
1 'polypeptide(L)'
;SENLTLLELPNTQEFTFKQITSGPRTGTMEIINFHPESGEPKEFLPSRPEETLTEDYSIIALKRGLNPAHSVLILAGATTIGTQAAVEYVCQQNSLEELLLRLSVSNSGELKPFEAVIRVKVAKGVPVASELVALRKGPA
;
A
#
# COMPACT_ATOMS: atom_id res chain seq x y z
N SER A 1 -20.94 14.40 2.34
CA SER A 1 -19.99 15.51 2.13
C SER A 1 -18.59 14.95 2.25
N GLU A 2 -17.73 15.21 1.26
CA GLU A 2 -16.32 14.85 1.31
C GLU A 2 -15.54 15.87 2.15
N ASN A 3 -14.50 15.44 2.86
CA ASN A 3 -13.66 16.33 3.65
C ASN A 3 -12.51 16.86 2.78
N LEU A 4 -12.67 18.08 2.26
CA LEU A 4 -11.72 18.69 1.34
C LEU A 4 -10.32 18.90 1.93
N THR A 5 -10.17 18.95 3.26
CA THR A 5 -8.86 19.04 3.92
C THR A 5 -7.99 17.81 3.67
N LEU A 6 -8.57 16.67 3.29
CA LEU A 6 -7.81 15.48 2.88
C LEU A 6 -6.99 15.70 1.60
N LEU A 7 -7.37 16.65 0.74
CA LEU A 7 -6.61 17.00 -0.46
C LEU A 7 -5.26 17.64 -0.13
N GLU A 8 -5.13 18.24 1.05
CA GLU A 8 -3.89 18.87 1.52
C GLU A 8 -2.93 17.85 2.14
N LEU A 9 -3.39 16.64 2.46
CA LEU A 9 -2.53 15.63 3.04
C LEU A 9 -1.48 15.16 2.02
N PRO A 10 -0.25 14.86 2.48
CA PRO A 10 0.78 14.30 1.61
C PRO A 10 0.28 12.98 0.99
N ASN A 11 0.19 12.95 -0.34
CA ASN A 11 -0.16 11.75 -1.08
C ASN A 11 1.07 10.86 -1.32
N THR A 12 0.79 9.62 -1.73
CA THR A 12 1.80 8.66 -2.19
C THR A 12 2.30 9.04 -3.58
N GLN A 13 3.59 8.80 -3.86
CA GLN A 13 4.26 9.21 -5.10
C GLN A 13 4.95 8.04 -5.83
N GLU A 14 5.37 7.02 -5.08
CA GLU A 14 6.00 5.83 -5.63
C GLU A 14 4.94 4.84 -6.11
N PHE A 15 3.85 4.76 -5.35
CA PHE A 15 2.71 3.89 -5.62
C PHE A 15 1.41 4.68 -5.56
N THR A 16 0.57 4.63 -6.59
CA THR A 16 -0.69 5.40 -6.61
C THR A 16 -1.85 4.57 -7.14
N PHE A 17 -3.02 4.75 -6.52
CA PHE A 17 -4.26 4.19 -7.02
C PHE A 17 -4.69 4.89 -8.30
N LYS A 18 -5.04 4.10 -9.31
CA LYS A 18 -5.59 4.59 -10.57
C LYS A 18 -6.80 3.75 -10.95
N GLN A 19 -7.87 4.39 -11.38
CA GLN A 19 -9.00 3.67 -11.95
C GLN A 19 -8.73 3.36 -13.43
N ILE A 20 -8.89 2.11 -13.82
CA ILE A 20 -8.85 1.72 -15.24
C ILE A 20 -10.08 2.28 -15.93
N THR A 21 -9.87 3.04 -17.01
CA THR A 21 -10.95 3.77 -17.72
C THR A 21 -11.40 3.12 -19.02
N SER A 22 -10.71 2.07 -19.49
CA SER A 22 -11.06 1.38 -20.73
C SER A 22 -10.67 -0.09 -20.71
N GLY A 23 -11.34 -0.88 -21.57
CA GLY A 23 -11.06 -2.32 -21.72
C GLY A 23 -11.77 -3.22 -20.69
N PRO A 24 -11.42 -4.51 -20.64
CA PRO A 24 -12.14 -5.52 -19.85
C PRO A 24 -12.14 -5.28 -18.33
N ARG A 25 -11.15 -4.54 -17.81
CA ARG A 25 -11.01 -4.23 -16.37
C ARG A 25 -11.51 -2.83 -16.00
N THR A 26 -12.31 -2.18 -16.85
CA THR A 26 -12.84 -0.83 -16.59
C THR A 26 -13.51 -0.74 -15.22
N GLY A 27 -13.19 0.31 -14.46
CA GLY A 27 -13.70 0.53 -13.09
C GLY A 27 -12.86 -0.12 -11.99
N THR A 28 -11.93 -1.02 -12.34
CA THR A 28 -10.98 -1.59 -11.37
C THR A 28 -9.99 -0.53 -10.91
N MET A 29 -9.74 -0.45 -9.60
CA MET A 29 -8.63 0.32 -9.06
C MET A 29 -7.36 -0.54 -9.08
N GLU A 30 -6.33 -0.05 -9.78
CA GLU A 30 -4.99 -0.63 -9.82
C GLU A 30 -4.02 0.22 -8.98
N ILE A 31 -2.89 -0.35 -8.58
CA ILE A 31 -1.76 0.42 -8.04
C ILE A 31 -0.68 0.52 -9.11
N ILE A 32 -0.32 1.74 -9.48
CA ILE A 32 0.77 2.02 -10.41
C ILE A 32 2.08 2.14 -9.64
N ASN A 33 3.09 1.39 -10.06
CA ASN A 33 4.47 1.52 -9.63
C ASN A 33 5.19 2.50 -10.56
N PHE A 34 5.48 3.71 -10.08
CA PHE A 34 6.13 4.75 -10.91
C PHE A 34 7.61 4.50 -11.15
N HIS A 35 8.27 3.76 -10.25
CA HIS A 35 9.70 3.49 -10.31
C HIS A 35 9.96 2.00 -10.07
N PRO A 36 9.52 1.08 -10.95
CA PRO A 36 9.67 -0.35 -10.73
C PRO A 36 11.15 -0.76 -10.67
N GLU A 37 11.50 -1.53 -9.62
CA GLU A 37 12.80 -2.17 -9.51
C GLU A 37 12.87 -3.45 -10.35
N SER A 38 14.06 -4.02 -10.51
CA SER A 38 14.24 -5.24 -11.32
C SER A 38 13.39 -6.39 -10.79
N GLY A 39 12.50 -6.92 -11.64
CA GLY A 39 11.59 -8.01 -11.30
C GLY A 39 10.25 -7.58 -10.72
N GLU A 40 10.04 -6.29 -10.43
CA GLU A 40 8.74 -5.79 -9.99
C GLU A 40 7.82 -5.46 -11.17
N PRO A 41 6.50 -5.67 -11.03
CA PRO A 41 5.55 -5.26 -12.04
C PRO A 41 5.36 -3.72 -12.01
N LYS A 42 5.02 -3.17 -13.17
CA LYS A 42 4.62 -1.76 -13.30
C LYS A 42 3.23 -1.49 -12.73
N GLU A 43 2.36 -2.49 -12.75
CA GLU A 43 0.95 -2.41 -12.38
C GLU A 43 0.65 -3.57 -11.43
N PHE A 44 0.10 -3.27 -10.27
CA PHE A 44 -0.44 -4.28 -9.36
C PHE A 44 -1.96 -4.29 -9.49
N LEU A 45 -2.49 -5.42 -9.93
CA LEU A 45 -3.90 -5.57 -10.29
C LEU A 45 -4.55 -6.62 -9.39
N PRO A 46 -5.72 -6.33 -8.78
CA PRO A 46 -6.46 -7.36 -8.06
C PRO A 46 -6.98 -8.46 -9.01
N SER A 47 -7.64 -9.47 -8.44
CA SER A 47 -8.42 -10.46 -9.19
C SER A 47 -9.35 -9.78 -10.20
N ARG A 48 -9.67 -10.47 -11.30
CA ARG A 48 -10.55 -9.87 -12.31
C ARG A 48 -11.93 -9.56 -11.71
N PRO A 49 -12.58 -8.45 -12.11
CA PRO A 49 -13.89 -8.07 -11.57
C PRO A 49 -14.99 -9.14 -11.70
N GLU A 50 -14.92 -9.97 -12.74
CA GLU A 50 -15.85 -11.07 -13.01
C GLU A 50 -15.56 -12.34 -12.20
N GLU A 51 -14.43 -12.39 -11.49
CA GLU A 51 -13.98 -13.53 -10.70
C GLU A 51 -14.18 -13.26 -9.20
N THR A 52 -14.16 -14.33 -8.40
CA THR A 52 -14.11 -14.16 -6.94
C THR A 52 -12.79 -13.49 -6.56
N LEU A 53 -12.84 -12.48 -5.68
CA LEU A 53 -11.64 -11.82 -5.16
C LEU A 53 -10.79 -12.84 -4.39
N THR A 54 -9.66 -13.23 -4.98
CA THR A 54 -8.69 -14.17 -4.43
C THR A 54 -7.33 -13.50 -4.18
N GLU A 55 -7.14 -12.33 -4.77
CA GLU A 55 -5.95 -11.51 -4.71
C GLU A 55 -6.34 -10.03 -4.76
N ASP A 56 -5.74 -9.25 -3.86
CA ASP A 56 -5.85 -7.79 -3.80
C ASP A 56 -4.45 -7.19 -3.50
N TYR A 57 -4.33 -5.87 -3.60
CA TYR A 57 -3.11 -5.15 -3.29
C TYR A 57 -3.41 -3.91 -2.45
N SER A 58 -2.45 -3.50 -1.63
CA SER A 58 -2.62 -2.36 -0.73
C SER A 58 -1.33 -1.60 -0.52
N ILE A 59 -1.46 -0.31 -0.23
CA ILE A 59 -0.36 0.60 0.04
C ILE A 59 -0.25 0.84 1.55
N ILE A 60 0.98 0.72 2.05
CA ILE A 60 1.38 1.17 3.38
C ILE A 60 2.42 2.27 3.17
N ALA A 61 2.17 3.48 3.67
CA ALA A 61 3.12 4.58 3.52
C ALA A 61 3.24 5.40 4.80
N LEU A 62 4.48 5.74 5.15
CA LEU A 62 4.78 6.75 6.16
C LEU A 62 5.27 8.00 5.45
N LYS A 63 4.59 9.13 5.66
CA LYS A 63 4.93 10.42 5.07
C LYS A 63 5.14 11.45 6.19
N ARG A 64 5.96 12.48 5.94
CA ARG A 64 5.96 13.68 6.79
C ARG A 64 4.63 14.40 6.62
N GLY A 65 4.00 14.80 7.71
CA GLY A 65 2.76 15.57 7.67
C GLY A 65 2.97 17.02 7.21
N LEU A 66 1.88 17.78 7.12
CA LEU A 66 1.91 19.21 6.80
C LEU A 66 2.84 19.99 7.74
N ASN A 67 2.83 19.63 9.02
CA ASN A 67 3.89 19.98 9.95
C ASN A 67 4.96 18.87 9.92
N PRO A 68 6.22 19.17 9.52
CA PRO A 68 7.28 18.17 9.41
C PRO A 68 7.66 17.46 10.72
N ALA A 69 7.26 18.00 11.88
CA ALA A 69 7.45 17.36 13.18
C ALA A 69 6.48 16.19 13.40
N HIS A 70 5.46 16.05 12.57
CA HIS A 70 4.49 14.95 12.63
C HIS A 70 4.61 14.07 11.40
N SER A 71 4.23 12.80 11.58
CA SER A 71 4.13 11.83 10.48
C SER A 71 2.69 11.43 10.25
N VAL A 72 2.39 11.06 9.00
CA VAL A 72 1.11 10.51 8.57
C VAL A 72 1.38 9.08 8.11
N LEU A 73 0.67 8.12 8.71
CA LEU A 73 0.63 6.74 8.25
C LEU A 73 -0.61 6.55 7.39
N ILE A 74 -0.40 6.11 6.15
CA ILE A 74 -1.45 5.82 5.17
C ILE A 74 -1.53 4.30 5.04
N LEU A 75 -2.72 3.76 5.31
CA LEU A 75 -3.06 2.35 5.18
C LEU A 75 -4.27 2.28 4.26
N ALA A 76 -4.04 1.91 3.00
CA ALA A 76 -5.06 2.03 1.97
C ALA A 76 -5.06 0.81 1.05
N GLY A 77 -6.22 0.21 0.85
CA GLY A 77 -6.47 -0.75 -0.22
C GLY A 77 -7.41 -0.18 -1.28
N ALA A 78 -7.36 -0.79 -2.47
CA ALA A 78 -8.34 -0.55 -3.53
C ALA A 78 -9.76 -1.02 -3.14
N THR A 79 -9.85 -1.96 -2.19
CA THR A 79 -11.10 -2.50 -1.63
C THR A 79 -11.09 -2.39 -0.11
N THR A 80 -12.25 -2.60 0.51
CA THR A 80 -12.36 -2.71 1.98
C THR A 80 -11.47 -3.81 2.55
N ILE A 81 -11.34 -4.94 1.84
CA ILE A 81 -10.51 -6.08 2.24
C ILE A 81 -9.02 -5.70 2.18
N GLY A 82 -8.59 -4.98 1.15
CA GLY A 82 -7.24 -4.46 1.06
C GLY A 82 -6.89 -3.51 2.21
N THR A 83 -7.78 -2.56 2.54
CA THR A 83 -7.56 -1.66 3.68
C THR A 83 -7.47 -2.42 5.00
N GLN A 84 -8.31 -3.45 5.20
CA GLN A 84 -8.18 -4.34 6.35
C GLN A 84 -6.80 -5.01 6.39
N ALA A 85 -6.34 -5.58 5.27
CA ALA A 85 -5.04 -6.23 5.18
C ALA A 85 -3.87 -5.29 5.47
N ALA A 86 -3.92 -4.03 5.00
CA ALA A 86 -2.90 -3.03 5.32
C ALA A 86 -2.82 -2.73 6.82
N VAL A 87 -3.98 -2.65 7.50
CA VAL A 87 -4.05 -2.49 8.96
C VAL A 87 -3.51 -3.72 9.69
N GLU A 88 -3.97 -4.91 9.30
CA GLU A 88 -3.52 -6.16 9.90
C GLU A 88 -1.99 -6.33 9.77
N TYR A 89 -1.43 -6.03 8.60
CA TYR A 89 -0.01 -6.15 8.31
C TYR A 89 0.85 -5.33 9.30
N VAL A 90 0.45 -4.08 9.60
CA VAL A 90 1.21 -3.23 10.53
C VAL A 90 0.94 -3.53 12.00
N CYS A 91 -0.14 -4.26 12.30
CA CYS A 91 -0.50 -4.66 13.67
C CYS A 91 -0.01 -6.06 14.06
N GLN A 92 0.33 -6.91 13.09
CA GLN A 92 0.88 -8.24 13.34
C GLN A 92 2.40 -8.20 13.47
N GLN A 93 2.92 -8.75 14.57
CA GLN A 93 4.34 -8.68 14.91
C GLN A 93 5.25 -9.20 13.77
N ASN A 94 4.97 -10.39 13.23
CA ASN A 94 5.83 -11.00 12.21
C ASN A 94 5.92 -10.13 10.94
N SER A 95 4.79 -9.62 10.45
CA SER A 95 4.72 -8.78 9.24
C SER A 95 5.37 -7.41 9.47
N LEU A 96 5.18 -6.83 10.65
CA LEU A 96 5.82 -5.59 11.03
C LEU A 96 7.35 -5.74 11.13
N GLU A 97 7.82 -6.82 11.76
CA GLU A 97 9.25 -7.14 11.86
C GLU A 97 9.90 -7.29 10.48
N GLU A 98 9.24 -7.97 9.54
CA GLU A 98 9.70 -8.09 8.15
C GLU A 98 9.85 -6.71 7.48
N LEU A 99 8.85 -5.84 7.63
CA LEU A 99 8.89 -4.48 7.08
C LEU A 99 10.01 -3.64 7.68
N LEU A 100 10.14 -3.64 9.02
CA LEU A 100 11.18 -2.88 9.72
C LEU A 100 12.59 -3.38 9.34
N LEU A 101 12.77 -4.69 9.15
CA LEU A 101 14.02 -5.30 8.69
C LEU A 101 14.36 -4.85 7.26
N ARG A 102 13.40 -4.87 6.34
CA ARG A 102 13.56 -4.39 4.95
C ARG A 102 13.85 -2.89 4.89
N LEU A 103 13.25 -2.11 5.79
CA LEU A 103 13.54 -0.69 5.97
C LEU A 103 14.93 -0.43 6.57
N SER A 104 15.55 -1.44 7.20
CA SER A 104 16.86 -1.34 7.86
C SER A 104 16.82 -0.32 9.00
N VAL A 105 15.74 -0.33 9.78
CA VAL A 105 15.54 0.59 10.91
C VAL A 105 16.61 0.35 11.97
N SER A 106 17.33 1.41 12.33
CA SER A 106 18.38 1.35 13.35
C SER A 106 17.79 1.21 14.76
N ASN A 107 18.63 0.79 15.72
CA ASN A 107 18.27 0.71 17.14
C ASN A 107 17.81 2.04 17.76
N SER A 108 18.00 3.18 17.07
CA SER A 108 17.41 4.47 17.45
C SER A 108 15.89 4.49 17.36
N GLY A 109 15.28 3.54 16.65
CA GLY A 109 13.84 3.45 16.44
C GLY A 109 13.27 4.49 15.49
N GLU A 110 14.13 5.27 14.83
CA GLU A 110 13.69 6.30 13.88
C GLU A 110 13.24 5.66 12.56
N LEU A 111 11.96 5.84 12.24
CA LEU A 111 11.36 5.34 11.00
C LEU A 111 11.32 6.46 9.97
N LYS A 112 12.14 6.34 8.93
CA LYS A 112 12.14 7.28 7.81
C LYS A 112 10.88 7.11 6.95
N PRO A 113 10.44 8.15 6.23
CA PRO A 113 9.35 8.03 5.28
C PRO A 113 9.57 6.87 4.31
N PHE A 114 8.51 6.17 3.94
CA PHE A 114 8.56 5.08 2.99
C PHE A 114 7.19 4.88 2.33
N GLU A 115 7.18 4.16 1.21
CA GLU A 115 5.97 3.63 0.59
C GLU A 115 6.19 2.16 0.26
N ALA A 116 5.19 1.34 0.48
CA ALA A 116 5.25 -0.10 0.32
C ALA A 116 3.96 -0.61 -0.32
N VAL A 117 4.07 -1.66 -1.14
CA VAL A 117 2.94 -2.41 -1.64
C VAL A 117 2.95 -3.80 -1.02
N ILE A 118 1.81 -4.21 -0.49
CA ILE A 118 1.57 -5.58 -0.08
C ILE A 118 0.64 -6.27 -1.06
N ARG A 119 0.93 -7.53 -1.37
CA ARG A 119 0.01 -8.46 -2.02
C ARG A 119 -0.82 -9.13 -0.94
N VAL A 120 -2.13 -9.20 -1.15
CA VAL A 120 -3.10 -9.75 -0.21
C VAL A 120 -3.74 -10.98 -0.83
N LYS A 121 -3.59 -12.12 -0.19
CA LYS A 121 -4.34 -13.33 -0.55
C LYS A 121 -5.67 -13.31 0.17
N VAL A 122 -6.75 -13.49 -0.58
CA VAL A 122 -8.11 -13.46 -0.07
C VAL A 122 -8.73 -14.85 -0.20
N ALA A 123 -9.37 -15.32 0.87
CA ALA A 123 -10.16 -16.55 0.84
C ALA A 123 -11.50 -16.30 1.53
N LYS A 124 -12.59 -16.62 0.84
CA LYS A 124 -13.97 -16.44 1.34
C LYS A 124 -14.24 -15.02 1.88
N GLY A 125 -13.67 -14.00 1.22
CA GLY A 125 -13.85 -12.59 1.58
C GLY A 125 -13.00 -12.10 2.76
N VAL A 126 -12.02 -12.88 3.22
CA VAL A 126 -11.14 -12.52 4.34
C VAL A 126 -9.67 -12.52 3.87
N PRO A 127 -8.84 -11.53 4.26
CA PRO A 127 -7.39 -11.61 4.11
C PRO A 127 -6.85 -12.83 4.87
N VAL A 128 -6.16 -13.74 4.18
CA VAL A 128 -5.56 -14.93 4.81
C VAL A 128 -4.03 -14.94 4.77
N ALA A 129 -3.45 -14.09 3.94
CA ALA A 129 -2.00 -13.83 3.93
C ALA A 129 -1.72 -12.45 3.32
N SER A 130 -0.63 -11.84 3.74
CA SER A 130 -0.12 -10.60 3.15
C SER A 130 1.40 -10.67 3.03
N GLU A 131 1.92 -10.23 1.89
CA GLU A 131 3.34 -10.31 1.53
C GLU A 131 3.81 -8.94 1.03
N LEU A 132 4.98 -8.47 1.50
CA LEU A 132 5.60 -7.25 0.98
C LEU A 132 6.19 -7.51 -0.41
N VAL A 133 5.61 -6.88 -1.44
CA VAL A 133 6.01 -7.11 -2.84
C VAL A 133 6.78 -5.96 -3.47
N ALA A 134 6.70 -4.76 -2.90
CA ALA A 134 7.52 -3.62 -3.30
C ALA A 134 7.74 -2.66 -2.12
N LEU A 135 8.89 -1.99 -2.09
CA LEU A 135 9.26 -1.04 -1.04
C LEU A 135 10.15 0.07 -1.61
N ARG A 136 9.81 1.32 -1.32
CA ARG A 136 10.64 2.48 -1.60
C ARG A 136 10.92 3.25 -0.33
N LYS A 137 12.21 3.43 -0.05
CA LYS A 137 12.68 4.23 1.08
C LYS A 137 12.67 5.69 0.66
N GLY A 138 12.02 6.54 1.45
CA GLY A 138 12.07 7.98 1.27
C GLY A 138 13.48 8.53 1.55
N PRO A 139 13.73 9.79 1.15
CA PRO A 139 15.00 10.45 1.42
C PRO A 139 15.32 10.46 2.92
N ALA A 140 16.62 10.38 3.21
CA ALA A 140 17.17 10.45 4.57
C ALA A 140 16.76 11.71 5.32
#